data_AF-A0A2A2XVV6-F1
#
_entry.id   AF-A0A2A2XVV6-F1
#
_cell.length_a   1.000
_cell.length_b   1.000
_cell.length_c   1.000
_cell.angle_alpha   90.00
_cell.angle_beta   90.00
_cell.angle_gamma   90.00
#
_symmetry.space_group_name_H-M   'P 1'
#
loop_
_entity.id
_entity.type
_entity.pdbx_description
1 polymer ?
#
loop_
_entity_poly.entity_id
_entity_poly.type
_entity_poly.pdbx_seq_one_letter_code
_entity_poly.pdbx_strand_id
1 'polypeptide(L)'
;MNDFLHGKNPYSQVYPDIYKGHYGYQPGFTYWPSYLLSASVLGAFKLDLRFLNVLADVSFASLLGWYSTRSKSTIEMVWPLALLWLAMPVSLFIIEQAWIDPLMLVLATGSIMAFRFDRLDLAALLGGLTMASKQYGFIVPALIAVGIFGSIGWKSTFRFCLIVGGIISLLMAPFLLWDFVGFYKNTVQILMTIPMRHDSLTMPAYLFNSFGYEVPGILLLACYVAVFLGCLWKVWWSPKASSICFAATFCYGFLFLMGKQASANYYAIVLGLALVALLEGIQEKNQHREF
;
A
#
# COMPACT_ATOMS: atom_id res chain seq x y z
N MET A 1 17.98 10.63 -4.07
CA MET A 1 17.99 10.80 -2.59
C MET A 1 19.13 11.65 -2.10
N ASN A 2 20.32 11.59 -2.71
CA ASN A 2 21.41 12.51 -2.36
C ASN A 2 20.95 13.97 -2.36
N ASP A 3 20.19 14.43 -3.37
CA ASP A 3 19.70 15.81 -3.41
C ASP A 3 18.91 16.25 -2.17
N PHE A 4 18.05 15.38 -1.62
CA PHE A 4 17.29 15.69 -0.41
C PHE A 4 18.19 15.85 0.82
N LEU A 5 19.20 14.99 0.96
CA LEU A 5 20.20 15.10 2.02
C LEU A 5 21.10 16.34 1.89
N HIS A 6 21.17 16.95 0.71
CA HIS A 6 21.84 18.23 0.47
C HIS A 6 20.88 19.44 0.56
N GLY A 7 19.69 19.25 1.14
CA GLY A 7 18.73 20.33 1.35
C GLY A 7 18.00 20.78 0.09
N LYS A 8 17.94 19.96 -0.96
CA LYS A 8 17.12 20.24 -2.15
C LYS A 8 15.75 19.56 -2.03
N ASN A 9 14.70 20.27 -2.41
CA ASN A 9 13.35 19.70 -2.42
C ASN A 9 13.19 18.69 -3.57
N PRO A 10 12.96 17.39 -3.31
CA PRO A 10 12.81 16.37 -4.36
C PRO A 10 11.61 16.62 -5.28
N TYR A 11 10.57 17.30 -4.79
CA TYR A 11 9.38 17.63 -5.59
C TYR A 11 9.59 18.84 -6.52
N SER A 12 10.73 19.54 -6.41
CA SER A 12 11.08 20.67 -7.28
C SER A 12 12.25 20.33 -8.22
N GLN A 13 12.81 19.12 -8.14
CA GLN A 13 13.93 18.72 -8.99
C GLN A 13 13.46 18.28 -10.37
N VAL A 14 14.33 18.45 -11.36
CA VAL A 14 14.17 17.88 -12.70
C VAL A 14 14.95 16.57 -12.76
N TYR A 15 14.28 15.50 -13.16
CA TYR A 15 14.89 14.17 -13.26
C TYR A 15 15.15 13.84 -14.74
N PRO A 16 16.30 13.22 -15.07
CA PRO A 16 16.58 12.80 -16.43
C PRO A 16 15.52 11.83 -16.97
N ASP A 17 15.04 12.10 -18.18
CA ASP A 17 14.12 11.20 -18.88
C ASP A 17 14.87 10.05 -19.55
N ILE A 18 15.05 8.99 -18.77
CA ILE A 18 15.64 7.73 -19.23
C ILE A 18 14.77 7.02 -20.29
N TYR A 19 13.50 7.41 -20.44
CA TYR A 19 12.57 6.82 -21.40
C TYR A 19 12.42 7.66 -22.67
N LYS A 20 13.15 8.78 -22.80
CA LYS A 20 13.21 9.60 -24.02
C LYS A 20 11.83 9.99 -24.58
N GLY A 21 10.90 10.34 -23.69
CA GLY A 21 9.55 10.79 -24.03
C GLY A 21 8.54 9.67 -24.30
N HIS A 22 8.93 8.39 -24.20
CA HIS A 22 8.07 7.26 -24.57
C HIS A 22 6.73 7.21 -23.81
N TYR A 23 6.69 7.69 -22.57
CA TYR A 23 5.49 7.66 -21.74
C TYR A 23 4.73 8.99 -21.65
N GLY A 24 5.15 10.03 -22.37
CA GLY A 24 4.39 11.27 -22.49
C GLY A 24 4.29 12.14 -21.22
N TYR A 25 5.20 11.96 -20.25
CA TYR A 25 5.28 12.80 -19.05
C TYR A 25 6.73 13.14 -18.70
N GLN A 26 6.92 14.27 -18.03
CA GLN A 26 8.22 14.66 -17.48
C GLN A 26 8.49 13.89 -16.18
N PRO A 27 9.61 13.16 -16.06
CA PRO A 27 9.94 12.41 -14.85
C PRO A 27 10.00 13.30 -13.62
N GLY A 28 9.49 12.77 -12.51
CA GLY A 28 9.32 13.49 -11.25
C GLY A 28 9.28 12.54 -10.06
N PHE A 29 9.44 13.08 -8.86
CA PHE A 29 9.29 12.29 -7.64
C PHE A 29 7.81 12.16 -7.26
N THR A 30 7.18 11.05 -7.67
CA THR A 30 5.73 10.85 -7.58
C THR A 30 5.25 10.21 -6.28
N TYR A 31 6.18 9.78 -5.40
CA TYR A 31 5.88 9.15 -4.12
C TYR A 31 5.59 10.18 -3.03
N TRP A 32 4.83 9.79 -2.02
CA TRP A 32 4.60 10.63 -0.85
C TRP A 32 5.72 10.48 0.20
N PRO A 33 5.85 11.44 1.14
CA PRO A 33 7.05 11.60 1.94
C PRO A 33 7.46 10.43 2.84
N SER A 34 6.54 9.53 3.22
CA SER A 34 6.88 8.38 4.07
C SER A 34 7.98 7.51 3.44
N TYR A 35 7.90 7.28 2.12
CA TYR A 35 8.94 6.54 1.40
C TYR A 35 10.25 7.33 1.35
N LEU A 36 10.17 8.61 0.96
CA LEU A 36 11.34 9.48 0.84
C LEU A 36 12.14 9.48 2.14
N LEU A 37 11.48 9.68 3.27
CA LEU A 37 12.11 9.77 4.58
C LEU A 37 12.72 8.42 5.00
N SER A 38 11.98 7.32 4.82
CA SER A 38 12.47 5.97 5.12
C SER A 38 13.73 5.64 4.31
N ALA A 39 13.70 5.96 3.03
CA ALA A 39 14.81 5.72 2.13
C ALA A 39 15.99 6.66 2.48
N SER A 40 15.73 7.92 2.85
CA SER A 40 16.77 8.90 3.21
C SER A 40 17.61 8.47 4.42
N VAL A 41 17.04 7.70 5.36
CA VAL A 41 17.81 7.08 6.44
C VAL A 41 18.92 6.19 5.87
N LEU A 42 18.62 5.32 4.90
CA LEU A 42 19.63 4.49 4.23
C LEU A 42 20.65 5.34 3.46
N GLY A 43 20.18 6.39 2.80
CA GLY A 43 21.04 7.34 2.09
C GLY A 43 22.05 8.04 3.01
N ALA A 44 21.68 8.35 4.26
CA ALA A 44 22.58 8.92 5.26
C ALA A 44 23.73 7.98 5.62
N PHE A 45 23.50 6.66 5.57
CA PHE A 45 24.52 5.63 5.72
C PHE A 45 25.21 5.23 4.40
N LYS A 46 24.92 5.93 3.30
CA LYS A 46 25.42 5.63 1.94
C LYS A 46 25.08 4.22 1.46
N LEU A 47 23.98 3.66 1.95
CA LEU A 47 23.47 2.36 1.51
C LEU A 47 22.59 2.52 0.26
N ASP A 48 22.56 1.49 -0.58
CA ASP A 48 21.65 1.43 -1.73
C ASP A 48 20.19 1.42 -1.24
N LEU A 49 19.31 2.16 -1.91
CA LEU A 49 17.91 2.25 -1.50
C LEU A 49 17.19 0.88 -1.59
N ARG A 50 17.69 -0.05 -2.40
CA ARG A 50 17.15 -1.42 -2.53
C ARG A 50 17.24 -2.22 -1.25
N PHE A 51 18.14 -1.86 -0.33
CA PHE A 51 18.15 -2.44 1.01
C PHE A 51 16.84 -2.20 1.76
N LEU A 52 16.11 -1.10 1.47
CA LEU A 52 14.79 -0.86 2.06
C LEU A 52 13.78 -1.93 1.64
N ASN A 53 13.83 -2.36 0.38
CA ASN A 53 12.93 -3.39 -0.14
C ASN A 53 13.27 -4.76 0.45
N VAL A 54 14.56 -5.10 0.55
CA VAL A 54 15.02 -6.33 1.23
C VAL A 54 14.56 -6.35 2.68
N LEU A 55 14.75 -5.24 3.41
CA LEU A 55 14.29 -5.11 4.80
C LEU A 55 12.77 -5.24 4.90
N ALA A 56 12.01 -4.66 3.98
CA ALA A 56 10.57 -4.76 3.95
C ALA A 56 10.08 -6.20 3.68
N ASP A 57 10.69 -6.91 2.74
CA ASP A 57 10.35 -8.31 2.44
C ASP A 57 10.65 -9.25 3.61
N VAL A 58 11.82 -9.11 4.23
CA VAL A 58 12.19 -9.88 5.44
C VAL A 58 11.26 -9.53 6.59
N SER A 59 10.89 -8.26 6.76
CA SER A 59 9.98 -7.81 7.80
C SER A 59 8.57 -8.36 7.57
N PHE A 60 8.08 -8.38 6.34
CA PHE A 60 6.78 -8.96 6.01
C PHE A 60 6.74 -10.47 6.28
N ALA A 61 7.76 -11.22 5.83
CA ALA A 61 7.88 -12.64 6.14
C ALA A 61 7.96 -12.90 7.66
N SER A 62 8.71 -12.05 8.38
CA SER A 62 8.82 -12.12 9.84
C SER A 62 7.49 -11.81 10.53
N LEU A 63 6.69 -10.87 10.01
CA LEU A 63 5.34 -10.59 10.51
C LEU A 63 4.40 -11.77 10.30
N LEU A 64 4.44 -12.44 9.14
CA LEU A 64 3.67 -13.67 8.91
C LEU A 64 4.07 -14.76 9.91
N GLY A 65 5.37 -14.93 10.14
CA GLY A 65 5.93 -15.86 11.13
C GLY A 65 5.53 -15.54 12.56
N TRP A 66 5.66 -14.28 12.98
CA TRP A 66 5.29 -13.84 14.32
C TRP A 66 3.78 -13.96 14.55
N TYR A 67 2.96 -13.54 13.59
CA TYR A 67 1.51 -13.51 13.73
C TYR A 67 0.93 -14.89 14.02
N SER A 68 1.40 -15.88 13.30
CA SER A 68 0.93 -17.26 13.44
C SER A 68 1.29 -17.92 14.76
N THR A 69 2.46 -17.60 15.34
CA THR A 69 2.86 -18.10 16.66
C THR A 69 1.96 -17.55 17.76
N ARG A 70 1.42 -16.34 17.58
CA ARG A 70 0.50 -15.70 18.52
C ARG A 70 -0.93 -16.17 18.39
N SER A 71 -1.31 -16.72 17.25
CA SER A 71 -2.70 -17.06 16.93
C SER A 71 -3.06 -18.54 17.12
N LYS A 72 -2.20 -19.35 17.76
CA LYS A 72 -2.33 -20.82 17.85
C LYS A 72 -2.57 -21.51 16.50
N SER A 73 -2.09 -20.91 15.40
CA SER A 73 -2.14 -21.60 14.11
C SER A 73 -1.26 -22.85 14.18
N THR A 74 -1.61 -23.91 13.46
CA THR A 74 -0.66 -25.02 13.26
C THR A 74 0.60 -24.43 12.63
N ILE A 75 1.70 -24.47 13.40
CA ILE A 75 3.05 -24.00 13.03
C ILE A 75 3.45 -24.49 11.62
N GLU A 76 2.91 -25.65 11.23
CA GLU A 76 3.12 -26.31 9.95
C GLU A 76 2.73 -25.47 8.71
N MET A 77 1.73 -24.58 8.79
CA MET A 77 1.30 -23.78 7.62
C MET A 77 2.00 -22.44 7.49
N VAL A 78 2.73 -22.01 8.52
CA VAL A 78 3.32 -20.67 8.62
C VAL A 78 4.56 -20.52 7.77
N TRP A 79 5.50 -21.44 7.99
CA TRP A 79 6.76 -21.46 7.29
C TRP A 79 6.56 -21.62 5.79
N PRO A 80 5.64 -22.46 5.29
CA PRO A 80 5.28 -22.48 3.87
C PRO A 80 4.84 -21.13 3.31
N LEU A 81 4.01 -20.34 4.02
CA LEU A 81 3.55 -19.03 3.51
C LEU A 81 4.67 -17.98 3.50
N ALA A 82 5.50 -17.95 4.55
CA ALA A 82 6.65 -17.06 4.62
C ALA A 82 7.72 -17.43 3.58
N LEU A 83 8.00 -18.73 3.41
CA LEU A 83 8.91 -19.24 2.38
C LEU A 83 8.34 -19.02 0.99
N LEU A 84 7.03 -19.18 0.79
CA LEU A 84 6.37 -18.88 -0.48
C LEU A 84 6.59 -17.42 -0.86
N TRP A 85 6.41 -16.48 0.07
CA TRP A 85 6.69 -15.05 -0.15
C TRP A 85 8.16 -14.81 -0.52
N LEU A 86 9.10 -15.33 0.27
CA LEU A 86 10.53 -15.11 0.04
C LEU A 86 11.07 -15.81 -1.21
N ALA A 87 10.44 -16.91 -1.63
CA ALA A 87 10.78 -17.64 -2.84
C ALA A 87 10.14 -17.07 -4.10
N MET A 88 9.32 -16.02 -3.99
CA MET A 88 8.67 -15.42 -5.14
C MET A 88 9.70 -14.73 -6.04
N PRO A 89 9.87 -15.17 -7.30
CA PRO A 89 10.86 -14.56 -8.20
C PRO A 89 10.54 -13.10 -8.51
N VAL A 90 9.26 -12.71 -8.42
CA VAL A 90 8.82 -11.33 -8.63
C VAL A 90 9.39 -10.37 -7.58
N SER A 91 9.70 -10.82 -6.36
CA SER A 91 10.27 -9.93 -5.33
C SER A 91 11.67 -9.47 -5.72
N LEU A 92 12.50 -10.35 -6.29
CA LEU A 92 13.83 -10.02 -6.80
C LEU A 92 13.77 -8.93 -7.88
N PHE A 93 12.81 -9.05 -8.79
CA PHE A 93 12.56 -8.03 -9.81
C PHE A 93 12.11 -6.70 -9.19
N ILE A 94 11.20 -6.73 -8.21
CA ILE A 94 10.73 -5.52 -7.49
C ILE A 94 11.88 -4.83 -6.74
N ILE A 95 12.76 -5.61 -6.10
CA ILE A 95 13.97 -5.11 -5.44
C ILE A 95 14.88 -4.44 -6.47
N GLU A 96 15.16 -5.09 -7.61
CA GLU A 96 16.00 -4.53 -8.67
C GLU A 96 15.46 -3.19 -9.18
N GLN A 97 14.14 -3.10 -9.38
CA GLN A 97 13.43 -1.90 -9.82
C GLN A 97 13.26 -0.85 -8.72
N ALA A 98 13.73 -1.09 -7.49
CA ALA A 98 13.68 -0.12 -6.41
C ALA A 98 12.24 0.37 -6.08
N TRP A 99 11.23 -0.45 -6.39
CA TRP A 99 9.83 -0.09 -6.19
C TRP A 99 9.43 -0.17 -4.72
N ILE A 100 8.62 0.80 -4.27
CA ILE A 100 8.42 1.10 -2.85
C ILE A 100 7.34 0.24 -2.17
N ASP A 101 6.65 -0.55 -2.98
CA ASP A 101 5.45 -1.31 -2.62
C ASP A 101 5.67 -2.32 -1.48
N PRO A 102 6.83 -3.00 -1.34
CA PRO A 102 7.11 -3.85 -0.18
C PRO A 102 7.03 -3.08 1.16
N LEU A 103 7.53 -1.84 1.21
CA LEU A 103 7.43 -1.01 2.43
C LEU A 103 5.97 -0.70 2.75
N MET A 104 5.17 -0.37 1.74
CA MET A 104 3.74 -0.10 1.96
C MET A 104 3.01 -1.36 2.44
N LEU A 105 3.34 -2.53 1.89
CA LEU A 105 2.77 -3.81 2.31
C LEU A 105 3.05 -4.10 3.78
N VAL A 106 4.30 -4.00 4.24
CA VAL A 106 4.65 -4.28 5.65
C VAL A 106 3.97 -3.29 6.60
N LEU A 107 3.87 -2.01 6.25
CA LEU A 107 3.18 -1.00 7.05
C LEU A 107 1.66 -1.27 7.12
N ALA A 108 1.05 -1.60 5.98
CA ALA A 108 -0.37 -1.94 5.89
C ALA A 108 -0.70 -3.19 6.71
N THR A 109 0.06 -4.27 6.54
CA THR A 109 -0.08 -5.52 7.29
C THR A 109 0.15 -5.30 8.78
N GLY A 110 1.19 -4.56 9.16
CA GLY A 110 1.46 -4.20 10.55
C GLY A 110 0.31 -3.40 11.17
N SER A 111 -0.31 -2.47 10.43
CA SER A 111 -1.48 -1.72 10.88
C SER A 111 -2.67 -2.64 11.16
N ILE A 112 -2.96 -3.59 10.26
CA ILE A 112 -4.04 -4.58 10.45
C ILE A 112 -3.75 -5.50 11.64
N MET A 113 -2.52 -5.99 11.79
CA MET A 113 -2.12 -6.83 12.92
C MET A 113 -2.21 -6.07 14.25
N ALA A 114 -1.80 -4.80 14.28
CA ALA A 114 -1.94 -3.97 15.47
C ALA A 114 -3.42 -3.78 15.85
N PHE A 115 -4.31 -3.58 14.86
CA PHE A 115 -5.75 -3.56 15.09
C PHE A 115 -6.25 -4.90 15.67
N ARG A 116 -5.82 -6.04 15.10
CA ARG A 116 -6.19 -7.39 15.55
C ARG A 116 -5.87 -7.68 17.01
N PHE A 117 -4.78 -7.10 17.53
CA PHE A 117 -4.32 -7.26 18.91
C PHE A 117 -4.67 -6.05 19.79
N ASP A 118 -5.69 -5.27 19.41
CA ASP A 118 -6.22 -4.13 20.18
C ASP A 118 -5.16 -3.04 20.48
N ARG A 119 -4.13 -2.92 19.63
CA ARG A 119 -3.09 -1.88 19.69
C ARG A 119 -3.44 -0.71 18.77
N LEU A 120 -4.56 -0.05 19.03
CA LEU A 120 -5.15 0.95 18.11
C LEU A 120 -4.23 2.13 17.79
N ASP A 121 -3.43 2.61 18.74
CA ASP A 121 -2.50 3.71 18.49
C ASP A 121 -1.37 3.29 17.53
N LEU A 122 -0.86 2.06 17.69
CA LEU A 122 0.14 1.49 16.77
C LEU A 122 -0.49 1.25 15.40
N ALA A 123 -1.74 0.77 15.35
CA ALA A 123 -2.49 0.62 14.11
C ALA A 123 -2.63 1.96 13.38
N ALA A 124 -2.95 3.03 14.12
CA ALA A 124 -3.07 4.38 13.58
C ALA A 124 -1.73 4.95 13.10
N LEU A 125 -0.65 4.74 13.86
CA LEU A 125 0.70 5.15 13.46
C LEU A 125 1.12 4.48 12.13
N LEU A 126 1.04 3.16 12.06
CA LEU A 126 1.40 2.38 10.87
C LEU A 126 0.45 2.68 9.70
N GLY A 127 -0.83 2.91 10.00
CA GLY A 127 -1.83 3.32 9.01
C GLY A 127 -1.53 4.70 8.43
N GLY A 128 -1.15 5.67 9.26
CA GLY A 128 -0.69 6.99 8.82
C GLY A 128 0.56 6.91 7.95
N LEU A 129 1.54 6.08 8.32
CA LEU A 129 2.74 5.84 7.52
C LEU A 129 2.43 5.17 6.17
N THR A 130 1.48 4.24 6.15
CA THR A 130 0.96 3.59 4.92
C THR A 130 0.29 4.62 4.02
N MET A 131 -0.61 5.44 4.57
CA MET A 131 -1.30 6.46 3.79
C MET A 131 -0.32 7.50 3.26
N ALA A 132 0.70 7.87 4.02
CA ALA A 132 1.73 8.82 3.62
C ALA A 132 2.79 8.25 2.64
N SER A 133 2.68 7.00 2.18
CA SER A 133 3.64 6.42 1.21
C SER A 133 3.18 6.54 -0.24
N LYS A 134 1.88 6.31 -0.51
CA LYS A 134 1.26 6.39 -1.84
C LYS A 134 -0.20 6.84 -1.76
N GLN A 135 -0.69 7.35 -2.89
CA GLN A 135 -2.04 7.87 -3.09
C GLN A 135 -3.14 6.85 -2.78
N TYR A 136 -2.88 5.55 -2.94
CA TYR A 136 -3.81 4.47 -2.59
C TYR A 136 -3.54 3.84 -1.21
N GLY A 137 -2.61 4.39 -0.43
CA GLY A 137 -2.29 3.92 0.92
C GLY A 137 -3.42 4.14 1.93
N PHE A 138 -4.43 4.97 1.59
CA PHE A 138 -5.58 5.25 2.47
C PHE A 138 -6.54 4.08 2.65
N ILE A 139 -6.53 3.08 1.76
CA ILE A 139 -7.53 2.00 1.76
C ILE A 139 -7.52 1.24 3.09
N VAL A 140 -6.35 0.82 3.58
CA VAL A 140 -6.24 0.04 4.83
C VAL A 140 -6.65 0.87 6.06
N PRO A 141 -6.13 2.09 6.28
CA PRO A 141 -6.58 2.94 7.38
C PRO A 141 -8.08 3.23 7.35
N ALA A 142 -8.68 3.43 6.18
CA ALA A 142 -10.11 3.68 6.07
C ALA A 142 -10.94 2.44 6.46
N LEU A 143 -10.54 1.24 6.03
CA LEU A 143 -11.17 -0.01 6.43
C LEU A 143 -11.03 -0.24 7.95
N ILE A 144 -9.86 0.03 8.53
CA ILE A 144 -9.65 -0.07 9.98
C ILE A 144 -10.52 0.93 10.74
N ALA A 145 -10.61 2.19 10.28
CA ALA A 145 -11.46 3.20 10.93
C ALA A 145 -12.94 2.78 10.97
N VAL A 146 -13.45 2.22 9.87
CA VAL A 146 -14.80 1.63 9.81
C VAL A 146 -14.94 0.41 10.71
N GLY A 147 -13.92 -0.47 10.73
CA GLY A 147 -13.88 -1.60 11.65
C GLY A 147 -13.97 -1.16 13.12
N ILE A 148 -13.13 -0.21 13.54
CA ILE A 148 -13.16 0.37 14.90
C ILE A 148 -14.52 1.00 15.19
N PHE A 149 -15.12 1.70 14.22
CA PHE A 149 -16.43 2.32 14.40
C PHE A 149 -17.50 1.27 14.68
N GLY A 150 -17.51 0.18 13.90
CA GLY A 150 -18.48 -0.90 14.02
C GLY A 150 -18.29 -1.79 15.27
N SER A 151 -17.07 -1.95 15.79
CA SER A 151 -16.79 -2.84 16.93
C SER A 151 -16.60 -2.13 18.28
N ILE A 152 -15.97 -0.96 18.30
CA ILE A 152 -15.57 -0.26 19.54
C ILE A 152 -16.34 1.05 19.71
N GLY A 153 -16.59 1.77 18.61
CA GLY A 153 -17.40 2.98 18.57
C GLY A 153 -16.62 4.27 18.28
N TRP A 154 -17.38 5.37 18.16
CA TRP A 154 -16.94 6.61 17.53
C TRP A 154 -15.73 7.29 18.20
N LYS A 155 -15.59 7.23 19.53
CA LYS A 155 -14.48 7.89 20.25
C LYS A 155 -13.13 7.29 19.85
N SER A 156 -13.07 5.97 19.76
CA SER A 156 -11.86 5.25 19.33
C SER A 156 -11.57 5.49 17.86
N THR A 157 -12.60 5.53 17.01
CA THR A 157 -12.46 5.92 15.59
C THR A 157 -11.91 7.32 15.46
N PHE A 158 -12.44 8.29 16.21
CA PHE A 158 -11.98 9.67 16.17
C PHE A 158 -10.51 9.78 16.59
N ARG A 159 -10.12 9.12 17.68
CA ARG A 159 -8.70 9.05 18.10
C ARG A 159 -7.81 8.42 17.03
N PHE A 160 -8.23 7.31 16.43
CA PHE A 160 -7.51 6.65 15.34
C PHE A 160 -7.32 7.61 14.15
N CYS A 161 -8.39 8.26 13.69
CA CYS A 161 -8.35 9.22 12.60
C CYS A 161 -7.49 10.45 12.92
N LEU A 162 -7.52 10.93 14.17
CA LEU A 162 -6.68 12.04 14.63
C LEU A 162 -5.19 11.67 14.54
N ILE A 163 -4.81 10.47 14.99
CA ILE A 163 -3.42 10.01 14.91
C ILE A 163 -3.00 9.81 13.45
N VAL A 164 -3.81 9.13 12.62
CA VAL A 164 -3.54 8.95 11.19
C VAL A 164 -3.37 10.31 10.49
N GLY A 165 -4.32 11.23 10.70
CA GLY A 165 -4.29 12.57 10.14
C GLY A 165 -3.10 13.39 10.64
N GLY A 166 -2.73 13.25 11.91
CA GLY A 166 -1.55 13.87 12.52
C GLY A 166 -0.26 13.39 11.87
N ILE A 167 -0.08 12.08 11.66
CA ILE A 167 1.09 11.51 10.99
C ILE A 167 1.18 11.98 9.54
N ILE A 168 0.07 11.93 8.79
CA ILE A 168 0.05 12.38 7.40
C ILE A 168 0.40 13.87 7.32
N SER A 169 -0.21 14.70 8.18
CA SER A 169 0.04 16.13 8.21
C SER A 169 1.51 16.42 8.57
N LEU A 170 2.06 15.74 9.57
CA LEU A 170 3.45 15.88 9.98
C LEU A 170 4.42 15.54 8.85
N LEU A 171 4.14 14.50 8.07
CA LEU A 171 5.01 14.06 6.98
C LEU A 171 4.83 14.89 5.70
N MET A 172 3.61 15.32 5.37
CA MET A 172 3.31 16.05 4.14
C MET A 172 3.51 17.56 4.27
N ALA A 173 3.20 18.16 5.43
CA ALA A 173 3.23 19.61 5.61
C ALA A 173 4.60 20.24 5.30
N PRO A 174 5.75 19.67 5.71
CA PRO A 174 7.04 20.26 5.37
C PRO A 174 7.24 20.42 3.86
N PHE A 175 6.78 19.46 3.05
CA PHE A 175 6.96 19.49 1.59
C PHE A 175 5.93 20.39 0.90
N LEU A 176 4.69 20.42 1.41
CA LEU A 176 3.66 21.34 0.94
C LEU A 176 4.05 22.81 1.21
N LEU A 177 4.63 23.09 2.37
CA LEU A 177 5.11 24.43 2.73
C LEU A 177 6.39 24.81 1.98
N TRP A 178 7.23 23.83 1.64
CA TRP A 178 8.46 24.07 0.89
C TRP A 178 8.19 24.44 -0.57
N ASP A 179 7.34 23.67 -1.27
CA ASP A 179 6.90 23.99 -2.62
C ASP A 179 5.58 23.27 -2.94
N PHE A 180 4.46 23.97 -2.70
CA PHE A 180 3.13 23.43 -2.97
C PHE A 180 2.94 23.06 -4.44
N VAL A 181 3.40 23.91 -5.36
CA VAL A 181 3.18 23.72 -6.80
C VAL A 181 3.97 22.51 -7.30
N GLY A 182 5.24 22.41 -6.92
CA GLY A 182 6.08 21.24 -7.21
C GLY A 182 5.50 19.95 -6.62
N PHE A 183 5.07 19.99 -5.36
CA PHE A 183 4.47 18.84 -4.69
C PHE A 183 3.19 18.37 -5.38
N TYR A 184 2.25 19.29 -5.65
CA TYR A 184 0.97 18.98 -6.32
C TYR A 184 1.19 18.47 -7.74
N LYS A 185 2.07 19.12 -8.51
CA LYS A 185 2.40 18.72 -9.88
C LYS A 185 2.89 17.27 -9.91
N ASN A 186 3.83 16.93 -9.05
CA ASN A 186 4.49 15.62 -9.09
C ASN A 186 3.66 14.49 -8.47
N THR A 187 2.88 14.77 -7.44
CA THR A 187 2.17 13.70 -6.70
C THR A 187 0.71 13.54 -7.10
N VAL A 188 0.13 14.54 -7.77
CA VAL A 188 -1.30 14.55 -8.15
C VAL A 188 -1.45 14.78 -9.65
N GLN A 189 -0.98 15.92 -10.17
CA GLN A 189 -1.23 16.32 -11.56
C GLN A 189 -0.68 15.30 -12.56
N ILE A 190 0.60 14.92 -12.43
CA ILE A 190 1.25 13.95 -13.34
C ILE A 190 0.45 12.65 -13.40
N LEU A 191 0.02 12.11 -12.25
CA LEU A 191 -0.72 10.85 -12.20
C LEU A 191 -2.12 10.94 -12.83
N MET A 192 -2.76 12.10 -12.80
CA MET A 192 -4.04 12.33 -13.47
C MET A 192 -3.90 12.45 -14.98
N THR A 193 -2.82 13.10 -15.44
CA THR A 193 -2.58 13.41 -16.86
C THR A 193 -1.83 12.32 -17.62
N ILE A 194 -1.14 11.41 -16.94
CA ILE A 194 -0.46 10.29 -17.59
C ILE A 194 -1.48 9.49 -18.43
N PRO A 195 -1.17 9.22 -19.71
CA PRO A 195 -2.02 8.39 -20.55
C PRO A 195 -2.05 6.95 -20.04
N MET A 196 -3.06 6.20 -20.46
CA MET A 196 -3.10 4.76 -20.17
C MET A 196 -1.86 4.08 -20.75
N ARG A 197 -1.26 3.17 -19.98
CA ARG A 197 -0.12 2.39 -20.45
C ARG A 197 -0.61 1.13 -21.13
N HIS A 198 -0.41 1.01 -22.44
CA HIS A 198 -0.86 -0.17 -23.18
C HIS A 198 -0.03 -1.43 -22.86
N ASP A 199 1.16 -1.26 -22.26
CA ASP A 199 2.01 -2.34 -21.77
C ASP A 199 1.75 -2.70 -20.29
N SER A 200 0.70 -2.14 -19.66
CA SER A 200 0.41 -2.44 -18.26
C SER A 200 -0.32 -3.76 -18.05
N LEU A 201 -0.09 -4.37 -16.89
CA LEU A 201 -0.76 -5.59 -16.44
C LEU A 201 -2.16 -5.25 -15.92
N THR A 202 -3.05 -4.78 -16.78
CA THR A 202 -4.38 -4.28 -16.39
C THR A 202 -5.43 -4.67 -17.43
N MET A 203 -6.69 -4.81 -17.01
CA MET A 203 -7.80 -5.10 -17.90
C MET A 203 -8.04 -4.02 -18.96
N PRO A 204 -7.95 -2.69 -18.67
CA PRO A 204 -8.05 -1.67 -19.72
C PRO A 204 -6.97 -1.81 -20.81
N ALA A 205 -5.71 -2.08 -20.44
CA ALA A 205 -4.66 -2.34 -21.42
C ALA A 205 -4.95 -3.59 -22.28
N TYR A 206 -5.44 -4.67 -21.67
CA TYR A 206 -5.89 -5.86 -22.42
C TYR A 206 -7.02 -5.53 -23.40
N LEU A 207 -8.07 -4.82 -22.95
CA LEU A 207 -9.19 -4.44 -23.79
C LEU A 207 -8.77 -3.55 -24.97
N PHE A 208 -7.85 -2.63 -24.73
CA PHE A 208 -7.28 -1.79 -25.78
C PHE A 208 -6.48 -2.61 -26.79
N ASN A 209 -5.56 -3.46 -26.33
CA ASN A 209 -4.70 -4.23 -27.22
C ASN A 209 -5.46 -5.30 -28.02
N SER A 210 -6.51 -5.88 -27.44
CA SER A 210 -7.30 -6.94 -28.09
C SER A 210 -8.45 -6.41 -28.94
N PHE A 211 -9.07 -5.29 -28.57
CA PHE A 211 -10.30 -4.81 -29.20
C PHE A 211 -10.25 -3.34 -29.64
N GLY A 212 -9.17 -2.61 -29.36
CA GLY A 212 -9.09 -1.17 -29.58
C GLY A 212 -10.01 -0.36 -28.66
N TYR A 213 -10.53 -0.96 -27.59
CA TYR A 213 -11.50 -0.33 -26.71
C TYR A 213 -10.83 0.38 -25.53
N GLU A 214 -10.99 1.69 -25.44
CA GLU A 214 -10.58 2.48 -24.28
C GLU A 214 -11.72 2.59 -23.26
N VAL A 215 -11.49 2.10 -22.05
CA VAL A 215 -12.48 2.20 -20.98
C VAL A 215 -12.59 3.65 -20.51
N PRO A 216 -13.79 4.27 -20.52
CA PRO A 216 -13.96 5.64 -20.07
C PRO A 216 -13.51 5.82 -18.61
N GLY A 217 -12.69 6.84 -18.34
CA GLY A 217 -12.15 7.08 -17.00
C GLY A 217 -13.21 7.30 -15.91
N ILE A 218 -14.35 7.88 -16.27
CA ILE A 218 -15.49 8.05 -15.35
C ILE A 218 -16.13 6.72 -14.94
N LEU A 219 -16.16 5.74 -15.85
CA LEU A 219 -16.66 4.40 -15.56
C LEU A 219 -15.71 3.68 -14.59
N LEU A 220 -14.39 3.77 -14.84
CA LEU A 220 -13.38 3.24 -13.92
C LEU A 220 -13.50 3.85 -12.52
N LEU A 221 -13.65 5.18 -12.44
CA LEU A 221 -13.85 5.88 -11.17
C LEU A 221 -15.11 5.40 -10.44
N ALA A 222 -16.24 5.27 -11.15
CA ALA A 222 -17.49 4.77 -10.57
C ALA A 222 -17.31 3.34 -10.02
N CYS A 223 -16.62 2.48 -10.75
CA CYS A 223 -16.30 1.13 -10.30
C CYS A 223 -15.40 1.12 -9.05
N TYR A 224 -14.37 1.98 -8.99
CA TYR A 224 -13.52 2.08 -7.80
C TYR A 224 -14.30 2.52 -6.57
N VAL A 225 -15.14 3.55 -6.71
CA VAL A 225 -15.97 4.05 -5.61
C VAL A 225 -16.95 2.96 -5.16
N ALA A 226 -17.62 2.27 -6.10
CA ALA A 226 -18.56 1.20 -5.78
C ALA A 226 -17.88 0.05 -5.01
N VAL A 227 -16.73 -0.42 -5.50
CA VAL A 227 -15.96 -1.49 -4.83
C VAL A 227 -15.47 -1.04 -3.45
N PHE A 228 -14.95 0.18 -3.34
CA PHE A 228 -14.47 0.71 -2.07
C PHE A 228 -15.61 0.85 -1.04
N LEU A 229 -16.75 1.42 -1.43
CA LEU A 229 -17.92 1.51 -0.55
C LEU A 229 -18.46 0.12 -0.17
N GLY A 230 -18.45 -0.84 -1.10
CA GLY A 230 -18.80 -2.24 -0.82
C GLY A 230 -17.85 -2.89 0.19
N CYS A 231 -16.54 -2.68 0.06
CA CYS A 231 -15.52 -3.10 1.02
C CYS A 231 -15.79 -2.48 2.42
N LEU A 232 -16.06 -1.17 2.49
CA LEU A 232 -16.37 -0.49 3.76
C LEU A 232 -17.65 -1.03 4.39
N TRP A 233 -18.71 -1.22 3.59
CA TRP A 233 -19.96 -1.79 4.06
C TRP A 233 -19.78 -3.21 4.61
N LYS A 234 -18.99 -4.05 3.92
CA LYS A 234 -18.67 -5.40 4.41
C LYS A 234 -17.95 -5.36 5.76
N VAL A 235 -16.97 -4.47 5.92
CA VAL A 235 -16.22 -4.31 7.19
C VAL A 235 -17.10 -3.75 8.30
N TRP A 236 -18.01 -2.82 7.98
CA TRP A 236 -18.96 -2.28 8.96
C TRP A 236 -19.79 -3.39 9.63
N TRP A 237 -20.31 -4.33 8.83
CA TRP A 237 -21.11 -5.45 9.34
C TRP A 237 -20.27 -6.61 9.91
N SER A 238 -18.97 -6.62 9.64
CA SER A 238 -18.06 -7.65 10.13
C SER A 238 -16.72 -7.01 10.49
N PRO A 239 -16.64 -6.32 11.64
CA PRO A 239 -15.48 -5.50 12.02
C PRO A 239 -14.33 -6.34 12.58
N LYS A 240 -13.95 -7.40 11.84
CA LYS A 240 -12.87 -8.33 12.16
C LYS A 240 -11.67 -8.08 11.26
N ALA A 241 -10.46 -8.41 11.74
CA ALA A 241 -9.24 -8.28 10.96
C ALA A 241 -9.29 -9.10 9.65
N SER A 242 -9.86 -10.31 9.69
CA SER A 242 -10.15 -11.14 8.52
C SER A 242 -10.90 -10.40 7.41
N SER A 243 -11.97 -9.68 7.77
CA SER A 243 -12.80 -8.92 6.84
C SER A 243 -12.05 -7.72 6.30
N ILE A 244 -11.22 -7.06 7.12
CA ILE A 244 -10.34 -5.98 6.68
C ILE A 244 -9.29 -6.49 5.69
N CYS A 245 -8.63 -7.62 5.98
CA CYS A 245 -7.65 -8.24 5.08
C CYS A 245 -8.27 -8.61 3.74
N PHE A 246 -9.44 -9.27 3.76
CA PHE A 246 -10.16 -9.64 2.55
C PHE A 246 -10.59 -8.40 1.76
N ALA A 247 -11.19 -7.42 2.42
CA ALA A 247 -11.61 -6.17 1.81
C ALA A 247 -10.42 -5.41 1.20
N ALA A 248 -9.30 -5.31 1.91
CA ALA A 248 -8.09 -4.66 1.40
C ALA A 248 -7.51 -5.40 0.19
N THR A 249 -7.43 -6.73 0.25
CA THR A 249 -6.98 -7.57 -0.89
C THR A 249 -7.87 -7.35 -2.11
N PHE A 250 -9.19 -7.39 -1.93
CA PHE A 250 -10.15 -7.21 -3.02
C PHE A 250 -10.10 -5.78 -3.58
N CYS A 251 -10.09 -4.77 -2.71
CA CYS A 251 -10.05 -3.38 -3.11
C CYS A 251 -8.74 -3.04 -3.87
N TYR A 252 -7.56 -3.48 -3.39
CA TYR A 252 -6.30 -3.30 -4.14
C TYR A 252 -6.26 -4.13 -5.43
N GLY A 253 -6.70 -5.38 -5.38
CA GLY A 253 -6.76 -6.25 -6.56
C GLY A 253 -7.61 -5.63 -7.67
N PHE A 254 -8.79 -5.13 -7.32
CA PHE A 254 -9.68 -4.45 -8.25
C PHE A 254 -9.08 -3.13 -8.75
N LEU A 255 -8.55 -2.30 -7.86
CA LEU A 255 -7.92 -1.01 -8.21
C LEU A 255 -6.80 -1.20 -9.24
N PHE A 256 -5.93 -2.18 -9.03
CA PHE A 256 -4.79 -2.43 -9.91
C PHE A 256 -5.20 -3.15 -11.19
N LEU A 257 -6.15 -4.10 -11.12
CA LEU A 257 -6.66 -4.77 -12.31
C LEU A 257 -7.36 -3.80 -13.26
N MET A 258 -8.14 -2.84 -12.74
CA MET A 258 -8.88 -1.88 -13.56
C MET A 258 -8.13 -0.56 -13.76
N GLY A 259 -6.92 -0.44 -13.22
CA GLY A 259 -6.06 0.74 -13.27
C GLY A 259 -5.71 1.21 -14.69
N LYS A 260 -5.42 2.51 -14.84
CA LYS A 260 -4.76 3.05 -16.05
C LYS A 260 -3.35 2.47 -16.27
N GLN A 261 -2.72 2.05 -15.18
CA GLN A 261 -1.41 1.44 -15.15
C GLN A 261 -1.26 0.61 -13.88
N ALA A 262 -0.73 -0.61 -14.04
CA ALA A 262 -0.22 -1.44 -12.96
C ALA A 262 0.90 -2.34 -13.51
N SER A 263 1.88 -2.58 -12.66
CA SER A 263 3.03 -3.46 -12.93
C SER A 263 3.14 -4.51 -11.81
N ALA A 264 4.17 -5.36 -11.86
CA ALA A 264 4.27 -6.52 -10.97
C ALA A 264 4.30 -6.18 -9.46
N ASN A 265 4.89 -5.04 -9.07
CA ASN A 265 4.90 -4.55 -7.67
C ASN A 265 3.52 -4.38 -7.06
N TYR A 266 2.55 -3.92 -7.84
CA TYR A 266 1.18 -3.69 -7.34
C TYR A 266 0.52 -5.02 -6.98
N TYR A 267 0.73 -6.05 -7.80
CA TYR A 267 0.22 -7.40 -7.54
C TYR A 267 0.94 -8.12 -6.41
N ALA A 268 2.18 -7.74 -6.10
CA ALA A 268 2.86 -8.21 -4.89
C ALA A 268 2.17 -7.72 -3.61
N ILE A 269 1.65 -6.49 -3.58
CA ILE A 269 0.80 -6.01 -2.46
C ILE A 269 -0.45 -6.87 -2.33
N VAL A 270 -1.14 -7.12 -3.45
CA VAL A 270 -2.38 -7.92 -3.47
C VAL A 270 -2.12 -9.32 -2.94
N LEU A 271 -1.04 -9.96 -3.42
CA LEU A 271 -0.70 -11.30 -2.99
C LEU A 271 -0.26 -11.33 -1.52
N GLY A 272 0.55 -10.38 -1.05
CA GLY A 272 0.93 -10.28 0.35
C GLY A 272 -0.30 -10.16 1.26
N LEU A 273 -1.24 -9.28 0.91
CA LEU A 273 -2.50 -9.14 1.65
C LEU A 273 -3.37 -10.40 1.54
N ALA A 274 -3.38 -11.10 0.41
CA ALA A 274 -4.08 -12.36 0.24
C ALA A 274 -3.51 -13.46 1.16
N LEU A 275 -2.19 -13.54 1.34
CA LEU A 275 -1.55 -14.46 2.28
C LEU A 275 -1.97 -14.15 3.72
N VAL A 276 -2.04 -12.87 4.10
CA VAL A 276 -2.53 -12.45 5.41
C VAL A 276 -4.02 -12.80 5.57
N ALA A 277 -4.85 -12.55 4.55
CA ALA A 277 -6.27 -12.89 4.56
C ALA A 277 -6.51 -14.41 4.69
N LEU A 278 -5.70 -15.22 4.01
CA LEU A 278 -5.74 -16.69 4.13
C LEU A 278 -5.42 -17.13 5.56
N LEU A 279 -4.37 -16.54 6.15
CA LEU A 279 -3.94 -16.84 7.51
C LEU A 279 -5.03 -16.45 8.53
N GLU A 280 -5.66 -15.28 8.38
CA GLU A 280 -6.84 -14.87 9.17
C GLU A 280 -8.01 -15.86 9.03
N GLY A 281 -8.34 -16.26 7.80
CA GLY A 281 -9.47 -17.16 7.53
C GLY A 281 -9.28 -18.56 8.13
N ILE A 282 -8.04 -19.06 8.18
CA ILE A 282 -7.70 -20.31 8.87
C ILE A 282 -7.93 -20.18 10.37
N GLN A 283 -7.50 -19.07 10.97
CA GLN A 283 -7.62 -18.84 12.41
C GLN A 283 -9.07 -18.74 12.86
N GLU A 284 -9.92 -18.02 12.12
CA GLU A 284 -11.34 -17.93 12.44
C GLU A 284 -12.02 -19.31 12.44
N LYS A 285 -11.70 -20.16 11.46
CA LYS A 285 -12.24 -21.52 11.40
C LYS A 285 -11.81 -22.37 12.59
N ASN A 286 -10.57 -22.23 13.06
CA ASN A 286 -10.06 -22.97 14.21
C ASN A 286 -10.75 -22.52 15.51
N GLN A 287 -10.98 -21.21 15.69
CA GLN A 287 -11.73 -20.70 16.84
C GLN A 287 -13.15 -21.25 16.93
N HIS A 288 -13.81 -21.50 15.79
CA HIS A 288 -15.16 -22.06 15.76
C HIS A 288 -15.24 -23.57 16.02
N ARG A 289 -14.12 -24.31 15.97
CA ARG A 289 -14.08 -25.76 16.22
C ARG A 289 -13.83 -26.14 17.68
N GLU A 290 -13.42 -25.18 18.52
CA GLU A 290 -13.16 -25.40 19.95
C GLU A 290 -14.42 -25.21 20.84
N PHE A 291 -15.58 -24.93 20.23
CA PHE A 291 -16.89 -24.81 20.89
C PHE A 291 -17.84 -25.90 20.39
#